data_AF-A0A9D5JRE3-F1
#
_entry.id   AF-A0A9D5JRE3-F1
#
_cell.length_a   1.000
_cell.length_b   1.000
_cell.length_c   1.000
_cell.angle_alpha   90.00
_cell.angle_beta   90.00
_cell.angle_gamma   90.00
#
_symmetry.space_group_name_H-M   'P 1'
#
loop_
_entity.id
_entity.type
_entity.pdbx_description
1 polymer ?
#
loop_
_entity_poly.entity_id
_entity_poly.type
_entity_poly.pdbx_seq_one_letter_code
_entity_poly.pdbx_strand_id
1 'polypeptide(L)'
;MRSFISILTTLSLLLVLVPSVQAGGCYVDPVIAYSGSGTISSAVFLRDHACMDGSKILSTLSGGSTVNVIGYTDGWYRVEVDGARGWIGQQFLNNDASKTGKQWDRGQYHTYMSEYPSKGPTAAEQTQKQSHYRNRAGILNNVRGYILLQVENHGEAWYVDPITDKRFYMKDGPTAYQMMRSFGLGVTEVDYNAMAAGDWSMKDRLRGRIILRVQEHGEAYYIHPKDLTMHYLQNGEEAYRIMRLHSLGITNTDLDAVETDEIPIK
;
A
#
# COMPACT_ATOMS: atom_id res chain seq x y z
N MET A 1 -32.53 47.11 -51.97
CA MET A 1 -32.70 46.09 -50.91
C MET A 1 -31.84 44.89 -51.29
N ARG A 2 -30.72 44.65 -50.59
CA ARG A 2 -29.80 43.52 -50.83
C ARG A 2 -29.78 42.68 -49.55
N SER A 3 -30.24 41.44 -49.63
CA SER A 3 -30.28 40.49 -48.51
C SER A 3 -28.89 39.92 -48.23
N PHE A 4 -28.49 39.94 -46.96
CA PHE A 4 -27.30 39.25 -46.45
C PHE A 4 -27.67 37.82 -46.05
N ILE A 5 -27.00 36.84 -46.64
CA ILE A 5 -27.09 35.42 -46.26
C ILE A 5 -25.96 35.15 -45.26
N SER A 6 -26.32 34.78 -44.03
CA SER A 6 -25.38 34.39 -42.97
C SER A 6 -25.11 32.89 -43.08
N ILE A 7 -23.86 32.49 -43.31
CA ILE A 7 -23.44 31.08 -43.37
C ILE A 7 -22.88 30.71 -42.00
N LEU A 8 -23.61 29.87 -41.27
CA LEU A 8 -23.21 29.33 -39.97
C LEU A 8 -22.37 28.07 -40.21
N THR A 9 -21.06 28.15 -40.04
CA THR A 9 -20.15 26.99 -40.14
C THR A 9 -20.15 26.22 -38.82
N THR A 10 -20.66 24.99 -38.83
CA THR A 10 -20.61 24.08 -37.69
C THR A 10 -19.24 23.41 -37.61
N LEU A 11 -18.46 23.76 -36.59
CA LEU A 11 -17.21 23.11 -36.25
C LEU A 11 -17.54 21.77 -35.58
N SER A 12 -17.53 20.68 -36.37
CA SER A 12 -17.73 19.32 -35.88
C SER A 12 -16.51 18.89 -35.06
N LEU A 13 -16.68 18.78 -33.75
CA LEU A 13 -15.68 18.30 -32.81
C LEU A 13 -15.52 16.79 -32.98
N LEU A 14 -14.52 16.37 -33.74
CA LEU A 14 -14.17 14.97 -33.94
C LEU A 14 -13.60 14.42 -32.61
N LEU A 15 -14.44 13.67 -31.88
CA LEU A 15 -14.06 12.97 -30.66
C LEU A 15 -13.08 11.85 -31.02
N VAL A 16 -11.77 12.11 -30.92
CA VAL A 16 -10.76 11.07 -31.09
C VAL A 16 -10.84 10.16 -29.87
N LEU A 17 -11.40 8.97 -30.06
CA LEU A 17 -11.34 7.88 -29.09
C LEU A 17 -9.87 7.54 -28.88
N VAL A 18 -9.28 8.08 -27.81
CA VAL A 18 -7.98 7.61 -27.32
C VAL A 18 -8.21 6.16 -26.88
N PRO A 19 -7.58 5.16 -27.53
CA PRO A 19 -7.70 3.79 -27.05
C PRO A 19 -7.18 3.77 -25.62
N SER A 20 -8.05 3.34 -24.70
CA SER A 20 -7.68 3.01 -23.34
C SER A 20 -6.48 2.07 -23.40
N VAL A 21 -5.35 2.50 -22.85
CA VAL A 21 -4.18 1.65 -22.63
C VAL A 21 -4.64 0.55 -21.69
N GLN A 22 -5.00 -0.60 -22.26
CA GLN A 22 -5.26 -1.81 -21.50
C GLN A 22 -3.93 -2.22 -20.88
N ALA A 23 -3.87 -2.31 -19.55
CA ALA A 23 -2.76 -2.99 -18.88
C ALA A 23 -2.55 -4.34 -19.58
N GLY A 24 -1.29 -4.71 -19.85
CA GLY A 24 -0.95 -5.97 -20.51
C GLY A 24 -1.70 -7.12 -19.83
N GLY A 25 -2.25 -8.04 -20.63
CA GLY A 25 -2.86 -9.24 -20.06
C GLY A 25 -1.81 -10.01 -19.26
N CYS A 26 -2.20 -10.65 -18.16
CA CYS A 26 -1.27 -11.51 -17.43
C CYS A 26 -0.65 -12.55 -18.40
N TYR A 27 0.62 -12.91 -18.19
CA TYR A 27 1.37 -13.89 -19.01
C TYR A 27 1.81 -13.44 -20.41
N VAL A 28 1.70 -12.15 -20.75
CA VAL A 28 2.04 -11.68 -22.11
C VAL A 28 3.46 -11.12 -22.23
N ASP A 29 4.20 -10.98 -21.13
CA ASP A 29 5.52 -10.36 -21.11
C ASP A 29 6.65 -11.36 -20.84
N PRO A 30 7.87 -11.08 -21.35
CA PRO A 30 9.02 -11.90 -21.06
C PRO A 30 9.37 -11.83 -19.57
N VAL A 31 10.00 -12.89 -19.07
CA VAL A 31 10.60 -12.90 -17.73
C VAL A 31 12.06 -12.52 -17.86
N ILE A 32 12.48 -11.46 -17.17
CA ILE A 32 13.86 -10.98 -17.14
C ILE A 32 14.50 -11.53 -15.85
N ALA A 33 15.64 -12.21 -15.95
CA ALA A 33 16.33 -12.70 -14.76
C ALA A 33 17.07 -11.58 -14.02
N TYR A 34 16.97 -11.62 -12.70
CA TYR A 34 17.67 -10.73 -11.78
C TYR A 34 18.58 -11.54 -10.86
N SER A 35 19.58 -10.88 -10.30
CA SER A 35 20.44 -11.42 -9.26
C SER A 35 20.76 -10.34 -8.24
N GLY A 36 20.60 -10.68 -6.97
CA GLY A 36 20.80 -9.78 -5.84
C GLY A 36 19.64 -9.86 -4.86
N SER A 37 19.59 -8.90 -3.94
CA SER A 37 18.57 -8.81 -2.91
C SER A 37 17.71 -7.57 -3.06
N GLY A 38 16.60 -7.55 -2.33
CA GLY A 38 15.84 -6.34 -2.08
C GLY A 38 15.21 -6.41 -0.70
N THR A 39 14.70 -5.27 -0.24
CA THR A 39 14.02 -5.18 1.05
C THR A 39 12.55 -4.89 0.83
N ILE A 40 11.69 -5.67 1.50
CA ILE A 40 10.24 -5.46 1.46
C ILE A 40 9.93 -4.15 2.18
N SER A 41 9.34 -3.21 1.44
CA SER A 41 9.05 -1.87 1.96
C SER A 41 7.81 -1.84 2.87
N SER A 42 6.86 -2.75 2.63
CA SER A 42 5.63 -2.94 3.38
C SER A 42 5.12 -4.37 3.18
N ALA A 43 4.40 -4.92 4.16
CA ALA A 43 4.01 -6.32 4.07
C ALA A 43 3.22 -6.61 2.80
N VAL A 44 3.55 -7.71 2.12
CA VAL A 44 3.08 -8.02 0.77
C VAL A 44 2.76 -9.49 0.61
N PHE A 45 1.74 -9.80 -0.16
CA PHE A 45 1.42 -11.17 -0.53
C PHE A 45 2.44 -11.75 -1.50
N LEU A 46 2.98 -12.90 -1.13
CA LEU A 46 3.72 -13.76 -2.05
C LEU A 46 2.72 -14.59 -2.85
N ARG A 47 2.63 -14.35 -4.15
CA ARG A 47 1.67 -15.01 -5.05
C ARG A 47 2.33 -16.10 -5.89
N ASP A 48 1.53 -17.06 -6.32
CA ASP A 48 2.00 -18.18 -7.14
C ASP A 48 2.30 -17.80 -8.60
N HIS A 49 1.70 -16.72 -9.12
CA HIS A 49 2.02 -16.16 -10.43
C HIS A 49 1.89 -14.62 -10.45
N ALA A 50 2.50 -13.98 -11.45
CA ALA A 50 2.55 -12.53 -11.65
C ALA A 50 1.22 -11.98 -12.20
N CYS A 51 0.15 -12.09 -11.42
CA CYS A 51 -1.16 -11.54 -11.77
C CYS A 51 -1.94 -11.21 -10.49
N MET A 52 -2.78 -10.18 -10.53
CA MET A 52 -3.73 -9.91 -9.43
C MET A 52 -4.89 -10.89 -9.45
N ASP A 53 -5.46 -11.14 -10.64
CA ASP A 53 -6.64 -11.98 -10.81
C ASP A 53 -6.24 -13.45 -11.04
N GLY A 54 -6.91 -14.35 -10.34
CA GLY A 54 -6.67 -15.80 -10.48
C GLY A 54 -5.44 -16.34 -9.76
N SER A 55 -4.59 -15.49 -9.18
CA SER A 55 -3.42 -15.92 -8.40
C SER A 55 -3.76 -16.33 -6.98
N LYS A 56 -3.08 -17.38 -6.53
CA LYS A 56 -3.16 -17.90 -5.17
C LYS A 56 -2.09 -17.24 -4.31
N ILE A 57 -2.50 -16.81 -3.13
CA ILE A 57 -1.60 -16.33 -2.08
C ILE A 57 -0.91 -17.55 -1.47
N LEU A 58 0.42 -17.59 -1.53
CA LEU A 58 1.26 -18.65 -0.98
C LEU A 58 1.71 -18.33 0.45
N SER A 59 1.97 -17.05 0.73
CA SER A 59 2.38 -16.55 2.04
C SER A 59 2.29 -15.02 2.07
N THR A 60 2.61 -14.43 3.21
CA THR A 60 2.76 -12.98 3.39
C THR A 60 4.19 -12.70 3.83
N LEU A 61 4.85 -11.76 3.17
CA LEU A 61 6.18 -11.29 3.54
C LEU A 61 6.03 -10.01 4.37
N SER A 62 6.66 -9.95 5.54
CA SER A 62 6.61 -8.77 6.41
C SER A 62 7.42 -7.60 5.86
N GLY A 63 7.02 -6.37 6.19
CA GLY A 63 7.83 -5.18 5.93
C GLY A 63 9.18 -5.25 6.64
N GLY A 64 10.25 -4.88 5.94
CA GLY A 64 11.63 -4.94 6.40
C GLY A 64 12.34 -6.25 6.09
N SER A 65 11.64 -7.31 5.66
CA SER A 65 12.27 -8.58 5.30
C SER A 65 13.17 -8.43 4.07
N THR A 66 14.37 -9.02 4.12
CA THR A 66 15.27 -9.13 2.98
C THR A 66 14.89 -10.36 2.15
N VAL A 67 14.80 -10.19 0.84
CA VAL A 67 14.45 -11.26 -0.11
C VAL A 67 15.46 -11.33 -1.23
N ASN A 68 15.67 -12.52 -1.79
CA ASN A 68 16.46 -12.69 -3.02
C ASN A 68 15.57 -12.41 -4.22
N VAL A 69 16.03 -11.57 -5.15
CA VAL A 69 15.28 -11.21 -6.35
C VAL A 69 15.86 -11.96 -7.53
N ILE A 70 15.05 -12.82 -8.14
CA ILE A 70 15.52 -13.77 -9.17
C ILE A 70 14.89 -13.52 -10.54
N GLY A 71 13.86 -12.68 -10.61
CA GLY A 71 13.23 -12.35 -11.88
C GLY A 71 12.27 -11.18 -11.80
N TYR A 72 11.85 -10.70 -12.97
CA TYR A 72 10.88 -9.62 -13.11
C TYR A 72 10.03 -9.85 -14.37
N THR A 73 8.73 -9.59 -14.29
CA THR A 73 7.83 -9.53 -15.44
C THR A 73 6.62 -8.66 -15.10
N ASP A 74 6.17 -7.81 -16.02
CA ASP A 74 4.91 -7.06 -15.92
C ASP A 74 4.64 -6.37 -14.57
N GLY A 75 5.63 -5.66 -14.01
CA GLY A 75 5.49 -4.99 -12.71
C GLY A 75 5.51 -5.92 -11.49
N TRP A 76 5.89 -7.19 -11.67
CA TRP A 76 6.08 -8.17 -10.59
C TRP A 76 7.54 -8.59 -10.48
N TYR A 77 8.05 -8.62 -9.25
CA TYR A 77 9.31 -9.28 -8.95
C TYR A 77 9.07 -10.72 -8.50
N ARG A 78 9.87 -11.64 -9.04
CA ARG A 78 10.02 -12.99 -8.51
C ARG A 78 11.03 -12.94 -7.38
N VAL A 79 10.61 -13.42 -6.22
CA VAL A 79 11.44 -13.43 -5.02
C VAL A 79 11.51 -14.80 -4.36
N GLU A 80 12.60 -15.03 -3.65
CA GLU A 80 12.86 -16.21 -2.84
C GLU A 80 13.33 -15.81 -1.44
N VAL A 81 12.70 -16.40 -0.43
CA VAL A 81 12.95 -16.12 0.99
C VAL A 81 12.52 -17.33 1.81
N ASP A 82 13.38 -17.79 2.72
CA ASP A 82 13.10 -18.90 3.66
C ASP A 82 12.47 -20.14 2.99
N GLY A 83 13.04 -20.53 1.83
CA GLY A 83 12.56 -21.67 1.03
C GLY A 83 11.23 -21.45 0.29
N ALA A 84 10.53 -20.34 0.54
CA ALA A 84 9.38 -19.90 -0.23
C ALA A 84 9.82 -19.16 -1.50
N ARG A 85 9.05 -19.34 -2.58
CA ARG A 85 9.30 -18.69 -3.87
C ARG A 85 7.99 -18.28 -4.53
N GLY A 86 7.89 -17.03 -4.95
CA GLY A 86 6.68 -16.50 -5.56
C GLY A 86 6.88 -15.10 -6.15
N TRP A 87 5.77 -14.43 -6.45
CA TRP A 87 5.73 -13.11 -7.06
C TRP A 87 5.18 -12.06 -6.11
N ILE A 88 5.78 -10.87 -6.12
CA ILE A 88 5.33 -9.69 -5.39
C ILE A 88 5.24 -8.49 -6.34
N GLY A 89 4.32 -7.56 -6.06
CA GLY A 89 4.20 -6.33 -6.83
C GLY A 89 5.43 -5.44 -6.66
N GLN A 90 5.90 -4.82 -7.75
CA GLN A 90 7.08 -3.97 -7.78
C GLN A 90 7.03 -2.84 -6.74
N GLN A 91 5.86 -2.27 -6.48
CA GLN A 91 5.67 -1.18 -5.53
C GLN A 91 6.05 -1.54 -4.09
N PHE A 92 6.15 -2.84 -3.78
CA PHE A 92 6.43 -3.33 -2.43
C PHE A 92 7.89 -3.65 -2.20
N LEU A 93 8.75 -3.58 -3.22
CA LEU A 93 10.16 -3.95 -3.12
C LEU A 93 11.07 -2.73 -3.33
N ASN A 94 11.91 -2.45 -2.33
CA ASN A 94 13.11 -1.65 -2.53
C ASN A 94 14.16 -2.56 -3.14
N ASN A 95 14.36 -2.48 -4.46
CA ASN A 95 15.16 -3.42 -5.22
C ASN A 95 16.63 -2.98 -5.33
N ASP A 96 17.56 -3.80 -4.83
CA ASP A 96 19.00 -3.62 -5.01
C ASP A 96 19.59 -4.64 -6.02
N ALA A 97 18.74 -5.50 -6.58
CA ALA A 97 19.16 -6.54 -7.52
C ALA A 97 19.31 -6.00 -8.95
N SER A 98 20.24 -6.61 -9.69
CA SER A 98 20.60 -6.22 -11.05
C SER A 98 20.16 -7.26 -12.08
N LYS A 99 19.85 -6.79 -13.29
CA LYS A 99 19.54 -7.65 -14.45
C LYS A 99 20.77 -8.49 -14.81
N THR A 100 20.58 -9.79 -15.06
CA THR A 100 21.69 -10.70 -15.41
C THR A 100 21.93 -10.83 -16.92
N GLY A 101 21.00 -10.31 -17.74
CA GLY A 101 21.01 -10.47 -19.20
C GLY A 101 20.33 -11.74 -19.71
N LYS A 102 19.99 -12.70 -18.83
CA LYS A 102 19.14 -13.86 -19.18
C LYS A 102 17.68 -13.42 -19.26
N GLN A 103 16.97 -13.81 -20.32
CA GLN A 103 15.53 -13.60 -20.46
C GLN A 103 14.84 -14.88 -20.97
N TRP A 104 13.56 -15.02 -20.64
CA TRP A 104 12.66 -16.00 -21.22
C TRP A 104 11.58 -15.26 -22.00
N ASP A 105 11.46 -15.56 -23.29
CA ASP A 105 10.48 -14.89 -24.16
C ASP A 105 9.04 -15.32 -23.79
N ARG A 106 8.04 -14.62 -24.35
CA ARG A 106 6.60 -14.86 -24.06
C ARG A 106 6.20 -16.35 -24.09
N GLY A 107 6.69 -17.12 -25.07
CA GLY A 107 6.38 -18.55 -25.22
C GLY A 107 7.08 -19.46 -24.20
N GLN A 108 8.02 -18.94 -23.42
CA GLN A 108 8.87 -19.70 -22.51
C GLN A 108 8.48 -19.53 -21.03
N TYR A 109 7.42 -18.77 -20.72
CA TYR A 109 6.93 -18.59 -19.35
C TYR A 109 6.69 -19.93 -18.63
N HIS A 110 6.07 -20.90 -19.32
CA HIS A 110 5.83 -22.22 -18.72
C HIS A 110 7.15 -22.98 -18.43
N THR A 111 8.17 -22.80 -19.27
CA THR A 111 9.52 -23.37 -19.03
C THR A 111 10.17 -22.73 -17.81
N TYR A 112 10.10 -21.40 -17.71
CA TYR A 112 10.59 -20.67 -16.53
C TYR A 112 9.90 -21.16 -15.24
N MET A 113 8.58 -21.30 -15.27
CA MET A 113 7.81 -21.77 -14.10
C MET A 113 8.07 -23.24 -13.76
N SER A 114 8.50 -24.06 -14.72
CA SER A 114 8.96 -25.44 -14.48
C SER A 114 10.35 -25.47 -13.83
N GLU A 115 11.27 -24.60 -14.26
CA GLU A 115 12.62 -24.46 -13.68
C GLU A 115 12.57 -23.83 -12.27
N TYR A 116 11.70 -22.82 -12.09
CA TYR A 116 11.53 -22.10 -10.83
C TYR A 116 10.08 -22.14 -10.34
N PRO A 117 9.56 -23.30 -9.90
CA PRO A 117 8.16 -23.41 -9.46
C PRO A 117 7.91 -22.58 -8.21
N SER A 118 6.69 -22.07 -8.08
CA SER A 118 6.27 -21.33 -6.89
C SER A 118 6.04 -22.29 -5.74
N LYS A 119 6.52 -21.91 -4.56
CA LYS A 119 6.51 -22.75 -3.35
C LYS A 119 6.13 -21.86 -2.17
N GLY A 120 5.15 -22.30 -1.39
CA GLY A 120 4.92 -21.72 -0.07
C GLY A 120 6.04 -22.12 0.91
N PRO A 121 6.11 -21.49 2.09
CA PRO A 121 7.08 -21.83 3.11
C PRO A 121 6.94 -23.29 3.57
N THR A 122 8.06 -23.93 3.88
CA THR A 122 8.10 -25.32 4.31
C THR A 122 7.60 -25.45 5.76
N ALA A 123 6.77 -26.45 6.06
CA ALA A 123 6.06 -26.62 7.35
C ALA A 123 6.97 -26.76 8.60
N ALA A 124 8.29 -26.84 8.45
CA ALA A 124 9.26 -26.98 9.55
C ALA A 124 9.66 -25.65 10.24
N GLU A 125 9.32 -24.49 9.68
CA GLU A 125 9.71 -23.17 10.22
C GLU A 125 8.61 -22.44 11.02
N GLN A 126 7.50 -23.10 11.33
CA GLN A 126 6.38 -22.48 12.05
C GLN A 126 6.46 -22.56 13.58
N THR A 127 7.62 -22.87 14.17
CA THR A 127 7.73 -23.08 15.62
C THR A 127 8.43 -21.91 16.33
N GLN A 128 7.73 -20.77 16.52
CA GLN A 128 8.06 -19.81 17.59
C GLN A 128 6.80 -19.10 18.15
N LYS A 129 5.91 -19.84 18.81
CA LYS A 129 4.90 -19.26 19.73
C LYS A 129 5.51 -19.06 21.14
N GLN A 130 6.55 -18.24 21.25
CA GLN A 130 7.03 -17.73 22.55
C GLN A 130 7.78 -16.37 22.45
N SER A 131 7.93 -15.81 21.24
CA SER A 131 8.63 -14.54 20.96
C SER A 131 7.71 -13.31 20.90
N HIS A 132 6.40 -13.49 21.11
CA HIS A 132 5.37 -12.49 20.79
C HIS A 132 5.56 -11.11 21.44
N TYR A 133 6.17 -11.03 22.63
CA TYR A 133 6.49 -9.75 23.28
C TYR A 133 7.88 -9.18 22.91
N ARG A 134 8.83 -10.01 22.49
CA ARG A 134 10.13 -9.53 21.97
C ARG A 134 9.99 -8.87 20.60
N ASN A 135 8.99 -9.27 19.81
CA ASN A 135 8.74 -8.71 18.47
C ASN A 135 7.71 -7.57 18.43
N ARG A 136 6.91 -7.35 19.48
CA ARG A 136 5.94 -6.23 19.50
C ARG A 136 6.59 -4.89 19.21
N ALA A 137 7.73 -4.60 19.84
CA ALA A 137 8.46 -3.35 19.61
C ALA A 137 8.91 -3.20 18.14
N GLY A 138 9.35 -4.30 17.51
CA GLY A 138 9.72 -4.32 16.10
C GLY A 138 8.52 -4.08 15.18
N ILE A 139 7.38 -4.70 15.48
CA ILE A 139 6.13 -4.47 14.75
C ILE A 139 5.69 -3.01 14.89
N LEU A 140 5.60 -2.49 16.12
CA LEU A 140 5.21 -1.11 16.40
C LEU A 140 6.11 -0.09 15.69
N ASN A 141 7.41 -0.35 15.56
CA ASN A 141 8.31 0.54 14.82
C ASN A 141 7.88 0.73 13.36
N ASN A 142 7.27 -0.29 12.75
CA ASN A 142 6.88 -0.31 11.35
C ASN A 142 5.42 0.12 11.14
N VAL A 143 4.55 -0.09 12.12
CA VAL A 143 3.09 0.06 11.95
C VAL A 143 2.50 1.27 12.67
N ARG A 144 3.23 1.90 13.60
CA ARG A 144 2.73 3.09 14.31
C ARG A 144 2.42 4.24 13.35
N GLY A 145 1.26 4.86 13.55
CA GLY A 145 0.78 5.94 12.71
C GLY A 145 0.30 5.48 11.32
N TYR A 146 0.40 4.20 10.97
CA TYR A 146 -0.17 3.70 9.73
C TYR A 146 -1.64 3.33 9.92
N ILE A 147 -2.38 3.53 8.84
CA ILE A 147 -3.59 2.77 8.57
C ILE A 147 -3.16 1.39 8.08
N LEU A 148 -3.70 0.33 8.67
CA LEU A 148 -3.41 -1.04 8.33
C LEU A 148 -4.60 -1.69 7.63
N LEU A 149 -4.32 -2.59 6.70
CA LEU A 149 -5.31 -3.45 6.07
C LEU A 149 -4.97 -4.90 6.42
N GLN A 150 -5.89 -5.59 7.07
CA GLN A 150 -5.73 -6.99 7.42
C GLN A 150 -5.81 -7.83 6.15
N VAL A 151 -4.72 -8.52 5.83
CA VAL A 151 -4.57 -9.16 4.52
C VAL A 151 -4.99 -10.64 4.53
N GLU A 152 -5.16 -11.24 5.70
CA GLU A 152 -5.49 -12.67 5.85
C GLU A 152 -6.97 -12.91 6.21
N ASN A 153 -7.81 -11.88 6.12
CA ASN A 153 -9.25 -11.97 6.41
C ASN A 153 -10.08 -11.11 5.45
N HIS A 154 -11.07 -10.34 5.91
CA HIS A 154 -12.01 -9.61 5.05
C HIS A 154 -11.49 -8.24 4.59
N GLY A 155 -10.22 -7.93 4.80
CA GLY A 155 -9.70 -6.60 4.53
C GLY A 155 -10.13 -5.59 5.57
N GLU A 156 -10.25 -6.00 6.83
CA GLU A 156 -10.54 -5.10 7.95
C GLU A 156 -9.46 -4.02 8.04
N ALA A 157 -9.90 -2.78 8.22
CA ALA A 157 -9.01 -1.65 8.33
C ALA A 157 -8.81 -1.23 9.78
N TRP A 158 -7.58 -0.91 10.12
CA TRP A 158 -7.17 -0.55 11.47
C TRP A 158 -6.31 0.71 11.42
N TYR A 159 -6.26 1.50 12.48
CA TYR A 159 -5.27 2.56 12.60
C TYR A 159 -4.52 2.36 13.90
N VAL A 160 -3.19 2.46 13.84
CA VAL A 160 -2.32 2.35 15.01
C VAL A 160 -1.95 3.75 15.46
N ASP A 161 -2.46 4.16 16.62
CA ASP A 161 -2.14 5.47 17.17
C ASP A 161 -0.67 5.53 17.61
N PRO A 162 0.15 6.45 17.07
CA PRO A 162 1.57 6.52 17.40
C PRO A 162 1.85 7.06 18.82
N ILE A 163 0.81 7.47 19.56
CA ILE A 163 0.94 7.92 20.96
C ILE A 163 0.67 6.79 21.94
N THR A 164 -0.41 6.04 21.74
CA THR A 164 -0.81 4.96 22.64
C THR A 164 -0.29 3.58 22.24
N ASP A 165 0.26 3.43 21.02
CA ASP A 165 0.68 2.14 20.44
C ASP A 165 -0.46 1.12 20.33
N LYS A 166 -1.71 1.60 20.30
CA LYS A 166 -2.91 0.77 20.19
C LYS A 166 -3.51 0.85 18.79
N ARG A 167 -4.08 -0.27 18.33
CA ARG A 167 -4.87 -0.36 17.11
C ARG A 167 -6.34 -0.12 17.42
N PHE A 168 -7.02 0.52 16.49
CA PHE A 168 -8.46 0.78 16.56
C PHE A 168 -9.11 0.32 15.27
N TYR A 169 -10.23 -0.39 15.40
CA TYR A 169 -10.93 -0.96 14.26
C TYR A 169 -11.79 0.09 13.54
N MET A 170 -11.60 0.23 12.24
CA MET A 170 -12.42 1.06 11.38
C MET A 170 -13.36 0.18 10.54
N LYS A 171 -14.52 -0.14 11.11
CA LYS A 171 -15.50 -1.04 10.48
C LYS A 171 -16.03 -0.53 9.14
N ASP A 172 -16.17 0.79 8.98
CA ASP A 172 -16.72 1.44 7.79
C ASP A 172 -16.20 2.88 7.66
N GLY A 173 -16.49 3.53 6.52
CA GLY A 173 -16.09 4.91 6.24
C GLY A 173 -16.59 5.93 7.27
N PRO A 174 -17.88 5.93 7.66
CA PRO A 174 -18.39 6.81 8.72
C PRO A 174 -17.68 6.65 10.06
N THR A 175 -17.41 5.42 10.48
CA THR A 175 -16.67 5.10 11.72
C THR A 175 -15.23 5.58 11.61
N ALA A 176 -14.58 5.37 10.47
CA ALA A 176 -13.24 5.89 10.20
C ALA A 176 -13.21 7.41 10.32
N TYR A 177 -14.18 8.12 9.73
CA TYR A 177 -14.27 9.57 9.82
C TYR A 177 -14.44 10.06 11.27
N GLN A 178 -15.37 9.47 12.02
CA GLN A 178 -15.58 9.84 13.43
C GLN A 178 -14.35 9.56 14.29
N MET A 179 -13.75 8.38 14.11
CA MET A 179 -12.52 7.99 14.76
C MET A 179 -11.42 9.00 14.47
N MET A 180 -11.16 9.27 13.19
CA MET A 180 -10.06 10.15 12.77
C MET A 180 -10.21 11.55 13.36
N ARG A 181 -11.44 12.06 13.45
CA ARG A 181 -11.71 13.33 14.14
C ARG A 181 -11.49 13.26 15.65
N SER A 182 -11.79 12.14 16.32
CA SER A 182 -11.54 11.99 17.75
C SER A 182 -10.04 11.98 18.11
N PHE A 183 -9.20 11.36 17.27
CA PHE A 183 -7.74 11.38 17.42
C PHE A 183 -7.08 12.67 16.93
N GLY A 184 -7.85 13.52 16.26
CA GLY A 184 -7.38 14.73 15.61
C GLY A 184 -6.75 15.73 16.58
N LEU A 185 -5.48 16.04 16.37
CA LEU A 185 -4.82 17.13 17.08
C LEU A 185 -5.20 18.47 16.45
N GLY A 186 -5.79 19.38 17.22
CA GLY A 186 -6.07 20.73 16.75
C GLY A 186 -4.78 21.47 16.39
N VAL A 187 -4.72 22.04 15.18
CA VAL A 187 -3.61 22.88 14.71
C VAL A 187 -4.12 24.27 14.33
N THR A 188 -3.27 25.29 14.51
CA THR A 188 -3.58 26.65 14.06
C THR A 188 -3.42 26.77 12.54
N GLU A 189 -4.01 27.81 11.94
CA GLU A 189 -3.80 28.08 10.52
C GLU A 189 -2.36 28.46 10.19
N VAL A 190 -1.64 29.06 11.14
CA VAL A 190 -0.20 29.33 10.96
C VAL A 190 0.57 28.01 10.81
N ASP A 191 0.32 27.07 11.71
CA ASP A 191 0.95 25.74 11.70
C ASP A 191 0.55 24.93 10.46
N TYR A 192 -0.73 24.96 10.10
CA TYR A 192 -1.23 24.30 8.90
C TYR A 192 -0.57 24.85 7.64
N ASN A 193 -0.52 26.17 7.48
CA ASN A 193 0.09 26.81 6.31
C ASN A 193 1.60 26.54 6.23
N ALA A 194 2.30 26.49 7.35
CA ALA A 194 3.71 26.09 7.39
C ALA A 194 3.89 24.65 6.88
N MET A 195 3.07 23.71 7.34
CA MET A 195 3.09 22.34 6.82
C MET A 195 2.72 22.28 5.34
N ALA A 196 1.67 22.98 4.91
CA ALA A 196 1.25 23.02 3.51
C ALA A 196 2.35 23.60 2.59
N ALA A 197 3.14 24.57 3.09
CA ALA A 197 4.29 25.14 2.41
C ALA A 197 5.54 24.24 2.40
N GLY A 198 5.49 23.07 3.05
CA GLY A 198 6.57 22.10 3.05
C GLY A 198 7.51 22.16 4.25
N ASP A 199 7.09 22.70 5.40
CA ASP A 199 7.85 22.57 6.65
C ASP A 199 7.93 21.10 7.09
N TRP A 200 9.08 20.47 6.78
CA TRP A 200 9.36 19.08 7.10
C TRP A 200 9.52 18.83 8.61
N SER A 201 9.92 19.83 9.39
CA SER A 201 10.14 19.68 10.83
C SER A 201 8.83 19.44 11.57
N MET A 202 7.79 20.17 11.20
CA MET A 202 6.47 20.02 11.80
C MET A 202 5.77 18.76 11.32
N LYS A 203 5.89 18.44 10.02
CA LYS A 203 5.35 17.19 9.47
C LYS A 203 5.98 15.95 10.10
N ASP A 204 7.27 15.95 10.33
CA ASP A 204 7.96 14.81 10.95
C ASP A 204 7.49 14.57 12.39
N ARG A 205 7.29 15.63 13.17
CA ARG A 205 6.71 15.55 14.53
C ARG A 205 5.27 15.03 14.54
N LEU A 206 4.54 15.23 13.45
CA LEU A 206 3.14 14.83 13.31
C LEU A 206 2.97 13.63 12.36
N ARG A 207 4.06 12.90 12.06
CA ARG A 207 4.03 11.74 11.17
C ARG A 207 3.04 10.68 11.66
N GLY A 208 2.17 10.22 10.78
CA GLY A 208 1.12 9.25 11.11
C GLY A 208 0.03 9.78 12.02
N ARG A 209 0.03 11.07 12.35
CA ARG A 209 -1.03 11.70 13.14
C ARG A 209 -2.14 12.19 12.24
N ILE A 210 -3.29 12.40 12.86
CA ILE A 210 -4.42 13.10 12.26
C ILE A 210 -4.45 14.49 12.89
N ILE A 211 -4.55 15.52 12.04
CA ILE A 211 -4.64 16.91 12.46
C ILE A 211 -6.01 17.48 12.11
N LEU A 212 -6.48 18.42 12.91
CA LEU A 212 -7.73 19.16 12.70
C LEU A 212 -7.44 20.64 12.58
N ARG A 213 -7.92 21.25 11.50
CA ARG A 213 -7.92 22.70 11.34
C ARG A 213 -9.02 23.31 12.20
N VAL A 214 -8.69 23.68 13.43
CA VAL A 214 -9.69 24.14 14.43
C VAL A 214 -10.11 25.59 14.26
N GLN A 215 -9.36 26.36 13.45
CA GLN A 215 -9.61 27.78 13.18
C GLN A 215 -10.39 28.00 11.87
N GLU A 216 -10.74 26.92 11.17
CA GLU A 216 -11.50 26.91 9.92
C GLU A 216 -12.73 25.98 10.07
N HIS A 217 -13.14 25.29 9.00
CA HIS A 217 -14.31 24.40 8.99
C HIS A 217 -14.10 23.05 9.71
N GLY A 218 -13.05 22.87 10.51
CA GLY A 218 -12.80 21.63 11.24
C GLY A 218 -12.29 20.49 10.35
N GLU A 219 -11.63 20.82 9.24
CA GLU A 219 -11.11 19.87 8.27
C GLU A 219 -10.04 18.97 8.87
N ALA A 220 -10.12 17.67 8.57
CA ALA A 220 -9.22 16.65 9.09
C ALA A 220 -8.21 16.21 8.03
N TYR A 221 -6.94 16.06 8.41
CA TYR A 221 -5.90 15.56 7.51
C TYR A 221 -5.11 14.44 8.16
N TYR A 222 -4.83 13.38 7.42
CA TYR A 222 -3.89 12.32 7.79
C TYR A 222 -2.51 12.64 7.22
N ILE A 223 -1.48 12.63 8.05
CA ILE A 223 -0.09 12.82 7.64
C ILE A 223 0.53 11.44 7.44
N HIS A 224 0.81 11.05 6.20
CA HIS A 224 1.31 9.70 5.93
C HIS A 224 2.72 9.49 6.54
N PRO A 225 2.99 8.40 7.28
CA PRO A 225 4.23 8.23 8.04
C PRO A 225 5.49 8.14 7.19
N LYS A 226 5.40 7.71 5.92
CA LYS A 226 6.58 7.47 5.07
C LYS A 226 7.04 8.72 4.34
N ASP A 227 6.11 9.37 3.64
CA ASP A 227 6.39 10.49 2.73
C ASP A 227 5.94 11.85 3.28
N LEU A 228 5.31 11.87 4.47
CA LEU A 228 4.83 13.07 5.14
C LEU A 228 3.81 13.87 4.32
N THR A 229 3.19 13.23 3.34
CA THR A 229 2.11 13.84 2.56
C THR A 229 0.85 13.97 3.40
N MET A 230 0.10 15.04 3.15
CA MET A 230 -1.13 15.35 3.88
C MET A 230 -2.33 14.94 3.03
N HIS A 231 -3.15 14.04 3.55
CA HIS A 231 -4.35 13.55 2.88
C HIS A 231 -5.60 14.09 3.55
N TYR A 232 -6.44 14.78 2.78
CA TYR A 232 -7.66 15.39 3.29
C TYR A 232 -8.75 14.35 3.52
N LEU A 233 -9.25 14.28 4.76
CA LEU A 233 -10.29 13.35 5.20
C LEU A 233 -11.66 14.04 5.15
N GLN A 234 -12.09 14.43 3.95
CA GLN A 234 -13.28 15.26 3.74
C GLN A 234 -14.55 14.66 4.35
N ASN A 235 -14.71 13.33 4.23
CA ASN A 235 -15.87 12.59 4.71
C ASN A 235 -15.50 11.10 4.88
N GLY A 236 -16.48 10.27 5.25
CA GLY A 236 -16.26 8.83 5.43
C GLY A 236 -15.84 8.07 4.16
N GLU A 237 -16.31 8.47 2.98
CA GLU A 237 -15.91 7.83 1.72
C GLU A 237 -14.45 8.15 1.37
N GLU A 238 -14.03 9.40 1.57
CA GLU A 238 -12.66 9.82 1.33
C GLU A 238 -11.69 9.22 2.36
N ALA A 239 -12.10 9.15 3.62
CA ALA A 239 -11.37 8.42 4.65
C ALA A 239 -11.17 6.96 4.23
N TYR A 240 -12.23 6.28 3.78
CA TYR A 240 -12.15 4.91 3.26
C TYR A 240 -11.22 4.78 2.04
N ARG A 241 -11.24 5.75 1.12
CA ARG A 241 -10.35 5.78 -0.04
C ARG A 241 -8.89 5.89 0.37
N ILE A 242 -8.58 6.81 1.29
CA ILE A 242 -7.23 7.00 1.84
C ILE A 242 -6.77 5.72 2.55
N MET A 243 -7.66 5.08 3.32
CA MET A 243 -7.37 3.81 3.96
C MET A 243 -6.98 2.73 2.95
N ARG A 244 -7.67 2.61 1.81
CA ARG A 244 -7.30 1.61 0.79
C ARG A 244 -6.02 1.96 0.03
N LEU A 245 -5.76 3.24 -0.24
CA LEU A 245 -4.64 3.67 -1.07
C LEU A 245 -3.31 3.75 -0.29
N HIS A 246 -3.38 4.15 0.98
CA HIS A 246 -2.21 4.44 1.81
C HIS A 246 -2.07 3.47 3.00
N SER A 247 -2.79 2.36 3.00
CA SER A 247 -2.65 1.34 4.04
C SER A 247 -1.38 0.52 3.88
N LEU A 248 -0.90 0.06 5.04
CA LEU A 248 0.08 -0.99 5.16
C LEU A 248 -0.64 -2.33 5.32
N GLY A 249 -0.30 -3.34 4.53
CA GLY A 249 -0.78 -4.69 4.78
C GLY A 249 -0.27 -5.23 6.12
N ILE A 250 -1.08 -6.02 6.83
CA ILE A 250 -0.66 -6.69 8.07
C ILE A 250 -1.31 -8.08 8.21
N THR A 251 -0.52 -9.05 8.71
CA THR A 251 -0.98 -10.42 9.02
C THR A 251 -1.79 -10.44 10.30
N ASN A 252 -2.57 -11.50 10.51
CA ASN A 252 -3.34 -11.67 11.75
C ASN A 252 -2.41 -11.78 12.96
N THR A 253 -1.29 -12.50 12.81
CA THR A 253 -0.30 -12.68 13.88
C THR A 253 0.36 -11.37 14.29
N ASP A 254 0.78 -10.55 13.32
CA ASP A 254 1.42 -9.26 13.60
C ASP A 254 0.42 -8.24 14.14
N LEU A 255 -0.80 -8.23 13.60
CA LEU A 255 -1.88 -7.38 14.08
C LEU A 255 -2.22 -7.75 15.53
N ASP A 256 -2.28 -9.03 15.88
CA ASP A 256 -2.53 -9.53 17.24
C ASP A 256 -1.46 -9.15 18.27
N ALA A 257 -0.23 -8.86 17.81
CA ALA A 257 0.81 -8.32 18.68
C ALA A 257 0.57 -6.84 19.06
N VAL A 258 -0.27 -6.11 18.31
CA VAL A 258 -0.69 -4.73 18.63
C VAL A 258 -1.92 -4.78 19.53
N GLU A 259 -1.92 -4.03 20.62
CA GLU A 259 -3.06 -4.02 21.54
C GLU A 259 -4.25 -3.31 20.89
N THR A 260 -5.44 -3.91 20.95
CA THR A 260 -6.65 -3.26 20.46
C THR A 260 -7.28 -2.41 21.55
N ASP A 261 -7.91 -1.30 21.15
CA ASP A 261 -8.73 -0.48 22.04
C ASP A 261 -9.97 0.03 21.29
N GLU A 262 -10.94 0.53 22.04
CA GLU A 262 -12.17 1.07 21.48
C GLU A 262 -11.98 2.53 21.03
N ILE A 263 -12.68 2.90 19.95
CA ILE A 263 -12.65 4.29 19.48
C ILE A 263 -13.23 5.17 20.59
N PRO A 264 -12.51 6.21 21.06
CA PRO A 264 -13.04 7.13 22.04
C PRO A 264 -14.08 8.05 21.36
N ILE A 265 -15.30 7.56 21.18
CA ILE A 265 -16.41 8.37 20.65
C ILE A 265 -16.96 9.19 21.84
N LYS A 266 -16.84 10.52 21.74
CA LYS A 266 -17.44 11.47 22.68
C LYS A 266 -18.76 12.00 22.12
#